data_AF-A0A7J4QQY6-F1
#
_entry.id   AF-A0A7J4QQY6-F1
#
_cell.length_a   1.000
_cell.length_b   1.000
_cell.length_c   1.000
_cell.angle_alpha   90.00
_cell.angle_beta   90.00
_cell.angle_gamma   90.00
#
_symmetry.space_group_name_H-M   'P 1'
#
loop_
_entity.id
_entity.type
_entity.pdbx_description
1 polymer ?
#
loop_
_entity_poly.entity_id
_entity_poly.type
_entity_poly.pdbx_seq_one_letter_code
_entity_poly.pdbx_strand_id
1 'polypeptide(L)'
;MRFGMLFMAEYIRTYAACFLFTHFFLAGWHLPFQGTISQIPVLGDAYVLIPGAIVVLLKSWLVFLVVFVWARFSLARIRTDQILEFGWRMLLPLSVFQVILSTLYRLFLFDPSGMSDTAAGGNAWMIPGLEIPIALPVLTTIVWLGIFFLLLNDEDKDAAPDRMYHVYTLQPAGTHTPGKD
;
A
#
# COMPACT_ATOMS: atom_id res chain seq x y z
N MET A 1 2.49 4.31 36.75
CA MET A 1 3.23 3.58 35.69
C MET A 1 2.34 2.83 34.67
N ARG A 2 1.08 2.44 34.98
CA ARG A 2 0.22 1.68 34.03
C ARG A 2 -0.07 2.40 32.71
N PHE A 3 -0.32 3.71 32.77
CA PHE A 3 -0.52 4.56 31.59
C PHE A 3 0.67 4.47 30.62
N GLY A 4 1.90 4.69 31.10
CA GLY A 4 3.10 4.62 30.26
C GLY A 4 3.31 3.27 29.58
N MET A 5 3.02 2.16 30.29
CA MET A 5 3.10 0.81 29.70
C MET A 5 2.04 0.57 28.62
N LEU A 6 0.83 1.12 28.78
CA LEU A 6 -0.23 1.00 27.77
C LEU A 6 0.15 1.73 26.47
N PHE A 7 0.65 2.98 26.56
CA PHE A 7 1.11 3.71 25.37
C PHE A 7 2.32 3.04 24.73
N MET A 8 3.29 2.60 25.52
CA MET A 8 4.47 1.89 25.00
C MET A 8 4.05 0.63 24.23
N ALA A 9 3.12 -0.16 24.78
CA ALA A 9 2.62 -1.37 24.11
C ALA A 9 1.89 -1.07 22.80
N GLU A 10 1.08 0.00 22.76
CA GLU A 10 0.38 0.43 21.55
C GLU A 10 1.35 0.88 20.44
N TYR A 11 2.37 1.67 20.79
CA TYR A 11 3.39 2.11 19.84
C TYR A 11 4.30 0.97 19.36
N ILE A 12 4.66 0.02 20.24
CA ILE A 12 5.45 -1.15 19.82
C ILE A 12 4.64 -2.04 18.87
N ARG A 13 3.35 -2.26 19.15
CA ARG A 13 2.47 -3.05 18.27
C ARG A 13 2.31 -2.41 16.90
N THR A 14 2.10 -1.10 16.83
CA THR A 14 1.97 -0.38 15.55
C THR A 14 3.28 -0.37 14.78
N TYR A 15 4.43 -0.20 15.46
CA TYR A 15 5.74 -0.29 14.81
C TYR A 15 6.05 -1.70 14.30
N ALA A 16 5.68 -2.75 15.03
CA ALA A 16 5.82 -4.13 14.57
C ALA A 16 5.01 -4.40 13.29
N ALA A 17 3.80 -3.84 13.16
CA ALA A 17 3.03 -3.92 11.93
C ALA A 17 3.73 -3.20 10.76
N CYS A 18 4.33 -2.04 10.99
CA CYS A 18 5.14 -1.33 9.98
C CYS A 18 6.37 -2.14 9.57
N PHE A 19 7.01 -2.81 10.52
CA PHE A 19 8.17 -3.67 10.26
C PHE A 19 7.80 -4.85 9.35
N LEU A 20 6.69 -5.54 9.63
CA LEU A 20 6.18 -6.61 8.76
C LEU A 20 5.79 -6.10 7.37
N PHE A 21 5.14 -4.94 7.29
CA PHE A 21 4.78 -4.31 6.02
C PHE A 21 6.00 -4.02 5.16
N THR A 22 7.05 -3.42 5.75
CA THR A 22 8.32 -3.18 5.06
C THR A 22 8.97 -4.48 4.57
N HIS A 23 8.86 -5.55 5.34
CA HIS A 23 9.45 -6.82 4.98
C HIS A 23 8.75 -7.49 3.79
N PHE A 24 7.42 -7.52 3.79
CA PHE A 24 6.64 -8.17 2.73
C PHE A 24 6.52 -7.32 1.45
N PHE A 25 6.43 -6.00 1.56
CA PHE A 25 6.09 -5.14 0.42
C PHE A 25 7.25 -4.25 -0.05
N LEU A 26 8.19 -3.86 0.82
CA LEU A 26 9.29 -2.94 0.47
C LEU A 26 10.63 -3.66 0.30
N ALA A 27 10.61 -4.94 -0.10
CA ALA A 27 11.78 -5.78 -0.34
C ALA A 27 12.72 -5.94 0.88
N GLY A 28 12.23 -5.69 2.10
CA GLY A 28 12.98 -5.87 3.34
C GLY A 28 14.35 -5.19 3.31
N TRP A 29 15.40 -6.02 3.39
CA TRP A 29 16.80 -5.62 3.51
C TRP A 29 17.41 -5.06 2.21
N HIS A 30 16.76 -5.28 1.07
CA HIS A 30 17.27 -4.84 -0.22
C HIS A 30 17.02 -3.35 -0.44
N LEU A 31 18.02 -2.59 -0.90
CA LEU A 31 17.80 -1.22 -1.35
C LEU A 31 17.12 -1.20 -2.73
N PRO A 32 16.33 -0.14 -3.03
CA PRO A 32 15.80 0.04 -4.37
C PRO A 32 16.97 0.12 -5.38
N PHE A 33 16.85 -0.60 -6.50
CA PHE A 33 17.84 -0.63 -7.58
C PHE A 33 19.21 -1.22 -7.21
N GLN A 34 19.27 -2.13 -6.25
CA GLN A 34 20.51 -2.80 -5.84
C GLN A 34 21.34 -3.34 -7.02
N GLY A 35 20.68 -3.89 -8.06
CA GLY A 35 21.38 -4.45 -9.22
C GLY A 35 22.06 -3.43 -10.15
N THR A 36 21.60 -2.17 -10.20
CA THR A 36 22.26 -1.10 -10.97
C THR A 36 23.26 -0.33 -10.11
N ILE A 37 23.00 -0.18 -8.81
CA ILE A 37 23.89 0.52 -7.87
C ILE A 37 25.16 -0.29 -7.60
N SER A 38 25.09 -1.63 -7.58
CA SER A 38 26.26 -2.50 -7.40
C SER A 38 27.25 -2.47 -8.57
N GLN A 39 26.84 -1.96 -9.75
CA GLN A 39 27.72 -1.79 -10.91
C GLN A 39 28.47 -0.45 -10.92
N ILE A 40 28.15 0.47 -10.00
CA ILE A 40 28.83 1.76 -9.88
C ILE A 40 30.03 1.61 -8.93
N PRO A 41 31.28 1.77 -9.41
CA PRO A 41 32.50 1.45 -8.65
C PRO A 41 32.67 2.20 -7.32
N VAL A 42 32.03 3.36 -7.16
CA VAL A 42 32.15 4.21 -5.96
C VAL A 42 31.04 3.93 -4.92
N LEU A 43 29.86 3.46 -5.37
CA LEU A 43 28.73 3.16 -4.48
C LEU A 43 28.70 1.69 -4.03
N GLY A 44 29.36 0.79 -4.77
CA GLY A 44 29.43 -0.65 -4.45
C GLY A 44 30.13 -0.98 -3.13
N ASP A 45 31.16 -0.23 -2.75
CA ASP A 45 31.87 -0.43 -1.47
C ASP A 45 31.10 0.15 -0.27
N ALA A 46 30.41 1.28 -0.47
CA ALA A 46 29.51 1.85 0.54
C ALA A 46 28.29 0.95 0.81
N TYR A 47 27.89 0.13 -0.16
CA TYR A 47 26.79 -0.83 -0.06
C TYR A 47 27.07 -1.99 0.91
N VAL A 48 28.31 -2.45 1.05
CA VAL A 48 28.69 -3.48 2.04
C VAL A 48 28.70 -2.91 3.47
N LEU A 49 28.95 -1.61 3.59
CA LEU A 49 29.13 -0.95 4.89
C LEU A 49 27.81 -0.70 5.65
N ILE A 50 26.67 -0.60 4.95
CA ILE A 50 25.37 -0.37 5.60
C ILE A 50 24.75 -1.72 5.97
N PRO A 51 24.58 -2.05 7.27
CA PRO A 51 23.88 -3.25 7.65
C PRO A 51 22.44 -3.21 7.13
N GLY A 52 22.02 -4.24 6.39
CA GLY A 52 20.64 -4.36 5.88
C GLY A 52 19.56 -4.23 6.98
N ALA A 53 19.93 -4.50 8.24
CA ALA A 53 19.10 -4.24 9.41
C ALA A 53 18.75 -2.75 9.58
N ILE A 54 19.71 -1.84 9.40
CA ILE A 54 19.49 -0.38 9.52
C ILE A 54 18.55 0.09 8.40
N VAL A 55 18.70 -0.45 7.19
CA VAL A 55 17.84 -0.12 6.05
C VAL A 55 16.40 -0.50 6.33
N VAL A 56 16.16 -1.70 6.87
CA VAL A 56 14.79 -2.14 7.24
C VAL A 56 14.21 -1.25 8.33
N LEU A 57 14.99 -0.94 9.37
CA LEU A 57 14.54 -0.09 10.47
C LEU A 57 14.22 1.34 10.01
N LEU A 58 15.00 1.88 9.07
CA LEU A 58 14.75 3.20 8.48
C LEU A 58 13.50 3.17 7.61
N LYS A 59 13.34 2.16 6.75
CA LYS A 59 12.14 1.98 5.92
C LYS A 59 10.88 1.80 6.76
N SER A 60 10.92 0.96 7.79
CA SER A 60 9.77 0.78 8.70
C SER A 60 9.43 2.06 9.46
N TRP A 61 10.45 2.86 9.83
CA TRP A 61 10.23 4.19 10.41
C TRP A 61 9.56 5.16 9.43
N LEU A 62 9.97 5.16 8.15
CA LEU A 62 9.31 5.96 7.11
C LEU A 62 7.86 5.51 6.91
N VAL A 63 7.58 4.20 6.86
CA VAL A 63 6.20 3.67 6.78
C VAL A 63 5.39 4.11 7.99
N PHE A 64 5.96 4.09 9.20
CA PHE A 64 5.28 4.57 10.40
C PHE A 64 4.92 6.06 10.30
N LEU A 65 5.84 6.90 9.83
CA LEU A 65 5.55 8.33 9.64
C LEU A 65 4.49 8.58 8.56
N VAL A 66 4.66 7.97 7.38
CA VAL A 66 3.76 8.23 6.24
C VAL A 66 2.38 7.62 6.48
N VAL A 67 2.27 6.41 7.02
CA VAL A 67 0.97 5.76 7.19
C VAL A 67 0.34 6.18 8.50
N PHE A 68 1.01 6.01 9.65
CA PHE A 68 0.35 6.22 10.94
C PHE A 68 0.29 7.69 11.34
N VAL A 69 1.36 8.46 11.15
CA VAL A 69 1.34 9.87 11.52
C VAL A 69 0.50 10.66 10.53
N TRP A 70 0.73 10.51 9.22
CA TRP A 70 -0.05 11.24 8.22
C TRP A 70 -1.53 10.82 8.18
N ALA A 71 -1.86 9.52 8.14
CA ALA A 71 -3.26 9.11 8.08
C ALA A 71 -4.05 9.56 9.31
N ARG A 72 -3.41 9.64 10.48
CA ARG A 72 -4.02 10.20 11.70
C ARG A 72 -4.36 11.69 11.57
N PHE A 73 -3.57 12.46 10.83
CA PHE A 73 -3.86 13.87 10.56
C PHE A 73 -4.87 14.07 9.43
N SER A 74 -4.88 13.18 8.43
CA SER A 74 -5.72 13.35 7.23
C SER A 74 -7.12 12.80 7.34
N LEU A 75 -7.35 11.75 8.15
CA LEU A 75 -8.65 11.09 8.21
C LEU A 75 -9.56 11.71 9.27
N ALA A 76 -10.77 12.09 8.86
CA ALA A 76 -11.85 12.41 9.79
C ALA A 76 -12.26 11.14 10.55
N ARG A 77 -12.64 11.28 11.83
CA ARG A 77 -12.98 10.15 12.70
C ARG A 77 -14.13 9.31 12.10
N ILE A 78 -13.84 8.04 11.76
CA ILE A 78 -14.79 7.09 11.17
C ILE A 78 -15.50 6.28 12.27
N ARG A 79 -16.78 5.90 12.06
CA ARG A 79 -17.53 5.03 12.98
C ARG A 79 -17.12 3.56 12.79
N THR A 80 -17.15 2.78 13.87
CA THR A 80 -16.80 1.35 13.90
C THR A 80 -17.57 0.51 12.89
N ASP A 81 -18.86 0.78 12.71
CA ASP A 81 -19.74 0.02 11.82
C ASP A 81 -19.27 0.12 10.37
N GLN A 82 -18.73 1.28 10.02
CA GLN A 82 -18.35 1.59 8.66
C GLN A 82 -16.95 1.05 8.33
N ILE A 83 -16.09 0.92 9.34
CA ILE A 83 -14.82 0.18 9.23
C ILE A 83 -15.11 -1.30 8.98
N LEU A 84 -16.10 -1.86 9.67
CA LEU A 84 -16.50 -3.25 9.50
C LEU A 84 -17.09 -3.48 8.09
N GLU A 85 -17.99 -2.61 7.66
CA GLU A 85 -18.60 -2.69 6.32
C GLU A 85 -17.56 -2.60 5.21
N PHE A 86 -16.60 -1.67 5.30
CA PHE A 86 -15.49 -1.56 4.36
C PHE A 86 -14.62 -2.83 4.32
N GLY A 87 -14.33 -3.40 5.49
CA GLY A 87 -13.56 -4.63 5.60
C GLY A 87 -14.24 -5.82 4.93
N TRP A 88 -15.53 -6.04 5.21
CA TRP A 88 -16.27 -7.19 4.71
C TRP A 88 -16.72 -7.04 3.26
N ARG A 89 -17.21 -5.86 2.86
CA ARG A 89 -17.79 -5.66 1.53
C ARG A 89 -16.73 -5.42 0.45
N MET A 90 -15.59 -4.82 0.82
CA MET A 90 -14.58 -4.41 -0.16
C MET A 90 -13.24 -5.13 0.01
N LEU A 91 -12.64 -5.09 1.22
CA LEU A 91 -11.29 -5.63 1.41
C LEU A 91 -11.23 -7.16 1.31
N LEU A 92 -12.20 -7.86 1.89
CA LEU A 92 -12.24 -9.32 1.88
C LEU A 92 -12.34 -9.90 0.45
N PRO A 93 -13.35 -9.53 -0.37
CA PRO A 93 -13.43 -10.05 -1.74
C PRO A 93 -12.23 -9.65 -2.59
N LEU A 94 -11.70 -8.43 -2.42
CA LEU A 94 -10.51 -7.97 -3.14
C LEU A 94 -9.27 -8.80 -2.78
N SER A 95 -9.10 -9.17 -1.50
CA SER A 95 -7.97 -10.01 -1.07
C SER A 95 -8.00 -11.41 -1.70
N VAL A 96 -9.19 -12.02 -1.81
CA VAL A 96 -9.37 -13.34 -2.45
C VAL A 96 -9.05 -13.27 -3.94
N PHE A 97 -9.53 -12.22 -4.60
CA PHE A 97 -9.23 -11.99 -6.02
C PHE A 97 -7.72 -11.82 -6.27
N GLN A 98 -7.01 -11.08 -5.41
CA GLN A 98 -5.56 -10.91 -5.50
C GLN A 98 -4.79 -12.23 -5.36
N VAL A 99 -5.23 -13.13 -4.48
CA VAL A 99 -4.59 -14.46 -4.31
C VAL A 99 -4.77 -15.32 -5.56
N ILE A 100 -5.97 -15.33 -6.14
CA ILE A 100 -6.25 -16.08 -7.38
C ILE A 100 -5.36 -15.53 -8.50
N LEU A 101 -5.31 -14.20 -8.67
CA LEU A 101 -4.52 -13.54 -9.70
C LEU A 101 -3.01 -13.77 -9.51
N SER A 102 -2.51 -13.73 -8.27
CA SER A 102 -1.11 -14.08 -7.96
C SER A 102 -0.78 -15.53 -8.34
N THR A 103 -1.70 -16.46 -8.10
CA THR A 103 -1.56 -17.87 -8.47
C THR A 103 -1.50 -18.04 -9.99
N LEU A 104 -2.36 -17.33 -10.74
CA LEU A 104 -2.36 -17.36 -12.20
C LEU A 104 -1.05 -16.80 -12.77
N TYR A 105 -0.55 -15.68 -12.24
CA TYR A 105 0.74 -15.13 -12.67
C TYR A 105 1.89 -16.10 -12.42
N ARG A 106 1.89 -16.78 -11.27
CA ARG A 106 2.89 -17.80 -10.97
C ARG A 106 2.81 -19.01 -11.91
N LEU A 107 1.63 -19.38 -12.41
CA LEU A 107 1.47 -20.54 -13.28
C LEU A 107 1.83 -20.25 -14.74
N PHE A 108 1.48 -19.08 -15.25
CA PHE A 108 1.57 -18.78 -16.69
C PHE A 108 2.71 -17.85 -17.10
N LEU A 109 3.22 -17.03 -16.18
CA LEU A 109 4.15 -15.92 -16.49
C LEU A 109 5.48 -16.00 -15.72
N PHE A 110 5.66 -17.06 -14.95
CA PHE A 110 6.87 -17.27 -14.17
C PHE A 110 7.77 -18.29 -14.86
N ASP A 111 8.95 -17.85 -15.29
CA ASP A 111 9.98 -18.72 -15.87
C ASP A 111 11.13 -18.93 -14.86
N PRO A 112 11.29 -20.16 -14.32
CA PRO A 112 12.37 -20.48 -13.40
C PRO A 112 13.79 -20.29 -13.97
N SER A 113 13.95 -20.34 -15.30
CA SER A 113 15.27 -20.23 -15.94
C SER A 113 15.85 -18.81 -15.89
N GLY A 114 15.01 -17.80 -15.64
CA GLY A 114 15.41 -16.40 -15.48
C GLY A 114 15.88 -16.04 -14.06
N MET A 115 15.90 -16.97 -13.12
CA MET A 115 16.41 -16.74 -11.76
C MET A 115 17.95 -16.77 -11.73
N SER A 116 18.57 -15.73 -11.18
CA SER A 116 20.02 -15.64 -11.00
C SER A 116 20.33 -15.07 -9.62
N ASP A 117 21.19 -15.76 -8.88
CA ASP A 117 21.68 -15.38 -7.54
C ASP A 117 22.85 -14.37 -7.59
N THR A 118 23.00 -13.65 -8.70
CA THR A 118 24.05 -12.63 -8.86
C THR A 118 23.61 -11.32 -8.19
N ALA A 119 24.56 -10.45 -7.80
CA ALA A 119 24.27 -9.13 -7.22
C ALA A 119 23.35 -8.23 -8.08
N ALA A 120 23.30 -8.47 -9.39
CA ALA A 120 22.41 -7.80 -10.33
C ALA A 120 20.95 -8.32 -10.28
N GLY A 121 20.72 -9.51 -9.73
CA GLY A 121 19.44 -10.23 -9.76
C GLY A 121 19.09 -10.80 -11.14
N GLY A 122 18.33 -11.89 -11.17
CA GLY A 122 17.69 -12.41 -12.38
C GLY A 122 16.25 -11.90 -12.54
N ASN A 123 15.72 -11.91 -13.77
CA ASN A 123 14.34 -11.54 -14.06
C ASN A 123 13.52 -12.77 -14.46
N ALA A 124 12.85 -13.37 -13.49
CA ALA A 124 12.01 -14.56 -13.70
C ALA A 124 10.57 -14.25 -14.14
N TRP A 125 10.21 -12.97 -14.22
CA TRP A 125 8.86 -12.48 -14.51
C TRP A 125 8.79 -11.90 -15.93
N MET A 126 8.71 -12.78 -16.93
CA MET A 126 8.70 -12.40 -18.34
C MET A 126 7.37 -12.75 -19.00
N ILE A 127 6.90 -11.87 -19.89
CA ILE A 127 5.72 -12.14 -20.72
C ILE A 127 6.23 -12.88 -21.96
N PRO A 128 5.71 -14.08 -22.27
CA PRO A 128 6.08 -14.81 -23.48
C PRO A 128 5.88 -13.91 -24.72
N GLY A 129 6.96 -13.63 -25.46
CA GLY A 129 6.95 -12.79 -26.67
C GLY A 129 7.26 -11.29 -26.47
N LEU A 130 7.47 -10.82 -25.24
CA LEU A 130 7.94 -9.45 -24.96
C LEU A 130 9.24 -9.50 -24.14
N GLU A 131 10.37 -9.16 -24.77
CA GLU A 131 11.72 -9.24 -24.20
C GLU A 131 12.05 -8.11 -23.19
N ILE A 132 11.04 -7.55 -22.50
CA ILE A 132 11.21 -6.47 -21.53
C ILE A 132 11.11 -7.03 -20.10
N PRO A 133 12.23 -7.12 -19.34
CA PRO A 133 12.27 -7.86 -18.07
C PRO A 133 11.43 -7.28 -16.92
N ILE A 134 11.06 -6.01 -16.99
CA ILE A 134 10.28 -5.29 -15.95
C ILE A 134 8.82 -5.06 -16.41
N ALA A 135 8.44 -5.54 -17.59
CA ALA A 135 7.13 -5.24 -18.16
C ALA A 135 5.97 -5.77 -17.32
N LEU A 136 6.08 -6.97 -16.75
CA LEU A 136 5.00 -7.57 -15.95
C LEU A 136 4.75 -6.81 -14.63
N PRO A 137 5.76 -6.52 -13.78
CA PRO A 137 5.57 -5.68 -12.59
C PRO A 137 5.04 -4.27 -12.93
N VAL A 138 5.51 -3.67 -14.02
CA VAL A 138 5.06 -2.32 -14.42
C VAL A 138 3.62 -2.35 -14.92
N LEU A 139 3.25 -3.31 -15.76
CA LEU A 139 1.88 -3.44 -16.26
C LEU A 139 0.91 -3.69 -15.12
N THR A 140 1.25 -4.61 -14.22
CA THR A 140 0.41 -4.92 -13.06
C THR A 140 0.23 -3.71 -12.14
N THR A 141 1.30 -2.95 -11.87
CA THR A 141 1.19 -1.70 -11.10
C THR A 141 0.35 -0.64 -11.80
N ILE A 142 0.48 -0.49 -13.13
CA ILE A 142 -0.35 0.44 -13.92
C ILE A 142 -1.82 0.03 -13.89
N VAL A 143 -2.14 -1.26 -14.06
CA VAL A 143 -3.51 -1.77 -14.01
C VAL A 143 -4.13 -1.49 -12.64
N TRP A 144 -3.40 -1.77 -11.56
CA TRP A 144 -3.90 -1.52 -10.20
C TRP A 144 -4.02 -0.03 -9.88
N LEU A 145 -3.09 0.82 -10.35
CA LEU A 145 -3.20 2.27 -10.24
C LEU A 145 -4.40 2.80 -11.05
N GLY A 146 -4.66 2.24 -12.22
CA GLY A 146 -5.81 2.59 -13.05
C GLY A 146 -7.13 2.21 -12.38
N ILE A 147 -7.23 1.00 -11.81
CA ILE A 147 -8.40 0.59 -11.01
C ILE A 147 -8.54 1.50 -9.79
N PHE A 148 -7.45 1.83 -9.10
CA PHE A 148 -7.49 2.75 -7.96
C PHE A 148 -7.98 4.15 -8.38
N PHE A 149 -7.50 4.69 -9.49
CA PHE A 149 -7.95 5.97 -10.02
C PHE A 149 -9.40 5.94 -10.49
N LEU A 150 -9.85 4.83 -11.07
CA LEU A 150 -11.25 4.63 -11.43
C LEU A 150 -12.12 4.64 -10.17
N LEU A 151 -11.74 3.86 -9.14
CA LEU A 151 -12.45 3.85 -7.86
C LEU A 151 -12.40 5.21 -7.13
N LEU A 152 -11.35 6.00 -7.34
CA LEU A 152 -11.22 7.34 -6.78
C LEU A 152 -12.08 8.36 -7.55
N ASN A 153 -12.16 8.21 -8.87
CA ASN A 153 -12.94 9.06 -9.74
C ASN A 153 -14.40 8.60 -9.72
N ASP A 154 -15.07 8.97 -8.62
CA ASP A 154 -16.48 8.69 -8.36
C ASP A 154 -17.34 9.12 -9.56
N GLU A 155 -18.06 8.15 -10.13
CA GLU A 155 -18.86 8.30 -11.37
C GLU A 155 -20.14 9.10 -11.13
N ASP A 156 -20.52 9.35 -9.87
CA ASP A 156 -21.68 10.14 -9.51
C ASP A 156 -21.33 11.30 -8.56
N LYS A 157 -21.05 12.46 -9.16
CA LYS A 157 -20.98 13.73 -8.42
C LYS A 157 -22.36 14.26 -8.02
N ASP A 158 -23.44 13.73 -8.61
CA ASP A 158 -24.80 14.23 -8.42
C ASP A 158 -25.85 13.17 -8.00
N ALA A 159 -25.51 11.88 -7.83
CA ALA A 159 -26.50 10.86 -7.48
C ALA A 159 -26.51 10.42 -6.00
N ALA A 160 -27.77 10.37 -5.53
CA ALA A 160 -28.37 9.61 -4.45
C ALA A 160 -28.09 10.06 -2.98
N PRO A 161 -29.14 10.51 -2.26
CA PRO A 161 -29.10 10.76 -0.81
C PRO A 161 -29.04 9.47 0.05
N ASP A 162 -28.86 8.30 -0.56
CA ASP A 162 -28.79 7.00 0.13
C ASP A 162 -27.33 6.52 0.26
N ARG A 163 -26.44 7.43 0.68
CA ARG A 163 -25.08 7.07 1.08
C ARG A 163 -25.00 7.01 2.61
N MET A 164 -24.25 6.04 3.12
CA MET A 164 -23.96 5.91 4.55
C MET A 164 -23.15 7.10 5.12
N TYR A 165 -22.65 7.99 4.26
CA TYR A 165 -22.02 9.26 4.62
C TYR A 165 -22.39 10.35 3.61
N HIS A 166 -23.00 11.43 4.09
CA HIS A 166 -23.02 12.71 3.40
C HIS A 166 -22.27 13.75 4.26
N VAL A 167 -21.54 14.67 3.63
CA VAL A 167 -21.04 15.90 4.29
C VAL A 167 -21.78 17.13 3.74
N TYR A 168 -22.51 16.95 2.64
CA TYR A 168 -23.32 17.98 2.00
C TYR A 168 -24.79 17.73 2.29
N THR A 169 -25.46 18.72 2.87
CA THR A 169 -26.92 18.79 2.87
C THR A 169 -27.33 19.34 1.51
N LEU A 170 -28.00 18.54 0.68
CA LEU A 170 -28.51 18.97 -0.64
C LEU A 170 -29.49 20.14 -0.53
N GLN A 171 -30.10 20.32 0.63
CA GLN A 171 -30.93 21.47 0.94
C GLN A 171 -30.15 22.39 1.90
N PRO A 172 -30.00 23.70 1.59
CA PRO A 172 -29.56 24.64 2.60
C PRO A 172 -30.56 24.60 3.75
N ALA A 173 -30.08 24.58 5.00
CA ALA A 173 -30.95 24.61 6.17
C ALA A 173 -31.89 25.81 6.04
N GLY A 174 -33.18 25.54 5.86
CA GLY A 174 -34.20 26.58 5.76
C GLY A 174 -34.10 27.46 7.00
N THR A 175 -33.91 28.77 6.81
CA THR A 175 -34.06 29.72 7.89
C THR A 175 -35.51 29.72 8.31
N HIS A 176 -35.85 28.99 9.38
CA HIS A 176 -37.12 29.16 10.07
C HIS A 176 -37.13 30.56 10.68
N THR A 177 -37.83 31.50 10.02
CA THR A 177 -38.27 32.73 10.66
C THR A 177 -39.50 32.41 11.50
N PRO A 178 -39.49 32.66 12.82
CA PRO A 178 -40.64 32.39 13.67
C PRO A 178 -41.86 33.18 13.17
N GLY A 179 -42.98 32.50 12.90
CA GLY A 179 -44.27 33.13 12.63
C GLY A 179 -44.81 33.07 11.19
N LYS A 180 -44.21 32.29 10.30
CA LYS A 180 -44.87 31.89 9.04
C LYS A 180 -44.60 30.42 8.77
N ASP A 181 -45.68 29.65 8.77
CA ASP A 181 -45.71 28.22 8.43
C ASP A 181 -45.28 27.97 6.98
#